data_AF-A0A9D8EPW7-F1
#
_entry.id   AF-A0A9D8EPW7-F1
#
_cell.length_a   1.000
_cell.length_b   1.000
_cell.length_c   1.000
_cell.angle_alpha   90.00
_cell.angle_beta   90.00
_cell.angle_gamma   90.00
#
_symmetry.space_group_name_H-M   'P 1'
#
loop_
_entity.id
_entity.type
_entity.pdbx_description
1 polymer ?
#
loop_
_entity_poly.entity_id
_entity_poly.type
_entity_poly.pdbx_seq_one_letter_code
_entity_poly.pdbx_strand_id
1 'polypeptide(L)' 'MDSQHIKFNKELIEQSRYTKFQDFHNLMQYRVRDILLVSSLYDSYVFEEDNRLYELIREEYQGLNLSHSPEL' A
#
# COMPACT_ATOMS: atom_id res chain seq x y z
N MET A 1 -17.16 19.13 -6.26
CA MET A 1 -15.95 19.14 -5.41
C MET A 1 -15.07 18.04 -5.96
N ASP A 2 -14.10 18.44 -6.78
CA ASP A 2 -13.35 17.53 -7.65
C ASP A 2 -12.37 16.70 -6.82
N SER A 3 -12.72 15.44 -6.59
CA SER A 3 -11.80 14.44 -6.05
C SER A 3 -10.73 14.17 -7.10
N GLN A 4 -9.59 14.85 -6.99
CA GLN A 4 -8.42 14.51 -7.78
C GLN A 4 -8.01 13.07 -7.45
N HIS A 5 -8.22 12.16 -8.38
CA HIS A 5 -7.65 10.82 -8.33
C HIS A 5 -6.13 10.98 -8.38
N ILE A 6 -5.49 10.90 -7.22
CA ILE A 6 -4.04 10.80 -7.12
C ILE A 6 -3.65 9.47 -7.76
N LYS A 7 -3.26 9.50 -9.04
CA LYS A 7 -2.68 8.34 -9.72
C LYS A 7 -1.27 8.17 -9.20
N PHE A 8 -1.01 7.05 -8.53
CA PHE A 8 0.34 6.66 -8.13
C PHE A 8 1.19 6.45 -9.40
N ASN A 9 2.06 7.40 -9.71
CA ASN A 9 2.89 7.35 -10.92
C ASN A 9 4.22 6.66 -10.60
N LYS A 10 4.29 5.36 -10.89
CA LYS A 10 5.45 4.49 -10.67
C LYS A 10 6.71 4.98 -11.40
N GLU A 11 6.54 5.65 -12.55
CA GLU A 11 7.62 6.19 -13.38
C GLU A 11 8.44 7.27 -12.63
N LEU A 12 7.82 8.05 -11.75
CA LEU A 12 8.50 9.08 -10.95
C LEU A 12 9.46 8.47 -9.92
N ILE A 13 9.14 7.28 -9.41
CA ILE A 13 9.95 6.58 -8.41
C ILE A 13 11.19 5.97 -9.07
N GLU A 14 11.03 5.40 -10.27
CA GLU A 14 12.15 4.81 -11.02
C GLU A 14 13.19 5.84 -11.49
N GLN A 15 12.77 7.09 -11.73
CA GLN A 15 13.67 8.16 -12.17
C GLN A 15 14.43 8.84 -11.02
N SER A 16 14.03 8.63 -9.77
CA SER A 16 14.67 9.27 -8.61
C SER A 16 16.06 8.65 -8.33
N ARG A 17 17.05 9.52 -8.12
CA ARG A 17 18.46 9.13 -7.83
C ARG A 17 18.74 8.92 -6.34
N TYR A 18 17.74 9.05 -5.49
CA TYR A 18 17.87 8.83 -4.05
C TYR A 18 17.61 7.36 -3.72
N THR A 19 18.01 6.93 -2.52
CA THR A 19 17.64 5.61 -2.03
C THR A 19 16.12 5.55 -1.92
N LYS A 20 15.47 4.56 -2.56
CA LYS A 20 13.99 4.41 -2.59
C LYS A 20 13.32 4.69 -1.24
N PHE A 21 13.96 4.27 -0.15
CA PHE A 21 13.55 4.54 1.23
C PHE A 21 13.34 6.03 1.57
N GLN A 22 14.26 6.90 1.14
CA GLN A 22 14.23 8.34 1.42
C GLN A 22 13.12 9.05 0.64
N ASP A 23 12.87 8.63 -0.61
CA ASP A 23 11.81 9.21 -1.44
C ASP A 23 10.42 8.89 -0.88
N PHE A 24 10.22 7.65 -0.47
CA PHE A 24 8.96 7.23 0.15
C PHE A 24 8.70 7.91 1.50
N HIS A 25 9.73 8.18 2.29
CA HIS A 25 9.58 8.91 3.55
C HIS A 25 9.01 10.32 3.31
N ASN A 26 9.48 11.01 2.27
CA ASN A 26 9.01 12.34 1.93
C ASN A 26 7.62 12.33 1.25
N LEU A 27 7.30 11.28 0.48
CA LEU A 27 5.99 11.14 -0.18
C LEU A 27 4.88 10.67 0.77
N MET A 28 5.21 9.93 1.82
CA MET A 28 4.26 9.42 2.81
C MET A 28 4.17 10.31 4.06
N GLN A 29 3.79 11.58 3.87
CA GLN A 29 3.55 12.52 4.98
C GLN A 29 2.49 11.99 5.99
N TYR A 30 1.53 11.19 5.51
CA TYR A 30 0.57 10.47 6.34
C TYR A 30 0.73 8.98 6.09
N ARG A 31 1.20 8.26 7.11
CA ARG A 31 1.38 6.81 7.03
C ARG A 31 0.08 6.11 7.42
N VAL A 32 -0.45 5.30 6.50
CA VAL A 32 -1.54 4.37 6.80
C VAL A 32 -0.99 3.25 7.66
N ARG A 33 -1.58 3.08 8.86
CA ARG A 33 -1.21 2.02 9.80
C ARG A 33 -2.24 0.90 9.84
N ASP A 34 -3.50 1.26 9.66
CA ASP A 34 -4.63 0.36 9.79
C ASP A 34 -5.56 0.55 8.58
N ILE A 35 -6.10 -0.55 8.06
CA ILE A 35 -7.05 -0.57 6.95
C ILE A 35 -8.33 -1.26 7.41
N LEU A 36 -9.46 -0.57 7.32
CA LEU A 36 -10.76 -1.21 7.55
C LEU A 36 -11.28 -1.82 6.25
N LEU A 37 -11.29 -3.15 6.17
CA LEU A 37 -11.92 -3.86 5.06
C LEU A 37 -13.45 -3.89 5.23
N VAL A 38 -14.18 -3.36 4.26
CA VAL A 38 -15.65 -3.44 4.21
C VAL A 38 -16.02 -4.31 3.02
N SER A 39 -16.64 -5.46 3.28
CA SER A 39 -17.00 -6.43 2.24
C SER A 39 -18.32 -7.13 2.54
N SER A 40 -18.83 -7.87 1.56
CA SER A 40 -19.94 -8.79 1.80
C SER A 40 -19.46 -10.00 2.62
N LEU A 41 -20.39 -10.73 3.25
CA LEU A 41 -20.07 -11.96 3.99
C LEU A 41 -19.37 -13.02 3.13
N TYR A 42 -19.70 -13.06 1.84
CA TYR A 42 -19.07 -13.99 0.91
C TYR A 42 -17.62 -13.59 0.65
N ASP A 43 -17.39 -12.32 0.32
CA ASP A 43 -16.04 -11.84 0.02
C ASP A 43 -15.13 -11.89 1.25
N SER A 44 -15.65 -11.57 2.46
CA SER A 44 -14.87 -11.68 3.71
C SER A 44 -14.40 -13.11 3.96
N TYR A 45 -15.28 -14.10 3.75
CA TYR A 45 -14.93 -15.51 3.90
C TYR A 45 -13.82 -15.92 2.93
N VAL A 46 -13.93 -15.50 1.67
CA VAL A 46 -12.90 -15.77 0.65
C VAL A 46 -11.57 -15.10 1.00
N PHE A 47 -11.59 -13.87 1.50
CA PHE A 47 -10.37 -13.16 1.90
C PHE A 47 -9.67 -13.78 3.11
N GLU A 48 -10.43 -14.27 4.09
CA GLU A 48 -9.88 -14.96 5.26
C GLU A 48 -9.24 -16.31 4.90
N GLU A 49 -9.87 -17.12 4.03
CA GLU A 49 -9.30 -18.43 3.65
C GLU A 49 -8.01 -18.31 2.82
N ASP A 50 -7.97 -17.35 1.90
CA ASP A 50 -6.88 -17.25 0.92
C ASP A 50 -5.70 -16.42 1.45
N ASN A 51 -5.89 -15.60 2.49
CA ASN A 51 -4.90 -14.68 3.07
C ASN A 51 -4.20 -13.73 2.06
N ARG A 52 -4.61 -13.76 0.79
CA ARG A 52 -3.90 -13.14 -0.34
C ARG A 52 -3.82 -11.64 -0.24
N LEU A 53 -4.86 -11.00 0.28
CA LEU A 53 -4.89 -9.55 0.37
C LEU A 53 -3.76 -9.05 1.30
N TYR A 54 -3.60 -9.68 2.46
CA TYR A 54 -2.56 -9.33 3.42
C TYR A 54 -1.15 -9.62 2.86
N GLU A 55 -0.97 -10.77 2.23
CA GLU A 55 0.32 -11.16 1.63
C GLU A 55 0.73 -10.21 0.51
N LEU A 56 -0.19 -9.86 -0.40
CA LEU A 56 0.06 -8.93 -1.49
C LEU A 56 0.49 -7.54 -0.99
N ILE A 57 -0.21 -7.01 0.02
CA ILE A 57 0.18 -5.71 0.61
C ILE A 57 1.59 -5.81 1.20
N ARG A 58 1.88 -6.88 1.94
CA ARG A 58 3.18 -7.07 2.57
C ARG A 58 4.31 -7.23 1.55
N GLU A 59 4.09 -7.99 0.48
CA GLU A 59 5.04 -8.19 -0.62
C GLU A 59 5.37 -6.88 -1.33
N GLU A 60 4.37 -6.05 -1.62
CA GLU A 60 4.57 -4.74 -2.24
C GLU A 60 5.39 -3.82 -1.31
N TYR A 61 5.07 -3.78 -0.01
CA TYR A 61 5.84 -2.99 0.96
C TYR A 61 7.30 -3.46 1.06
N GLN A 62 7.54 -4.77 1.03
CA GLN A 62 8.88 -5.33 0.99
C GLN A 62 9.62 -4.95 -0.31
N GLY A 63 8.95 -5.03 -1.46
CA GLY A 63 9.51 -4.60 -2.76
C GLY A 63 9.89 -3.12 -2.80
N LEU A 64 9.22 -2.30 -1.99
CA LEU A 64 9.51 -0.87 -1.80
C LEU A 64 10.52 -0.58 -0.68
N ASN A 65 11.07 -1.60 -0.01
CA ASN A 65 11.94 -1.49 1.17
C ASN A 65 11.29 -0.72 2.34
N LEU A 66 9.98 -0.89 2.54
CA LEU A 66 9.23 -0.29 3.64
C LEU A 66 9.06 -1.30 4.78
N SER A 67 9.52 -0.94 5.98
CA SER A 67 9.65 -1.87 7.11
C SER A 67 8.33 -2.25 7.78
N HIS A 68 7.29 -1.42 7.65
CA HIS A 68 5.99 -1.65 8.29
C HIS A 68 4.87 -1.48 7.26
N SER A 69 4.28 -2.61 6.89
CA SER A 69 2.99 -2.68 6.19
C SER A 69 1.88 -2.25 7.15
N PRO A 70 0.78 -1.68 6.65
CA PRO A 70 -0.43 -1.54 7.44
C PRO A 70 -0.98 -2.91 7.87
N GLU A 71 -1.69 -2.91 8.99
CA GLU A 71 -2.49 -4.02 9.50
C GLU A 71 -3.93 -3.90 8.96
N LEU A 72 -4.54 -5.05 8.64
CA LEU A 72 -5.92 -5.18 8.16
C LEU A 72 -6.84 -5.58 9.31
#